data_AF-A0A293LT91-F1
#
_entry.id   AF-A0A293LT91-F1
#
_cell.length_a   1.000
_cell.length_b   1.000
_cell.length_c   1.000
_cell.angle_alpha   90.00
_cell.angle_beta   90.00
_cell.angle_gamma   90.00
#
_symmetry.space_group_name_H-M   'P 1'
#
loop_
_entity.id
_entity.type
_entity.pdbx_description
1 polymer ?
#
loop_
_entity_poly.entity_id
_entity_poly.type
_entity_poly.pdbx_seq_one_letter_code
_entity_poly.pdbx_strand_id
1 'polypeptide(L)'
;MVPAMAIALYLFCGKSQCTVSALPTLPKTLRAYLHWKIAIGYGVFLLFQALLQAIPVGRTVYGFPCKLFGQHVAYRYRLNGWLNLLGTVAACVLLTYYGFPVTVCYRYCFQILMTALAVSVVLAAALYVKGHFALKNHRNPAGNTGNILNDFVFGREIAPRFGQTYDLGVLVFRTGLMSWAVLLGSMIWYEYTQTGALNYNFAVSAFCMLFYILFGILDEEHYLSSVFITEEGVGYMSTAGFLAAMPFVGALPAKFLLEHKQVLPIYCLPGIVVIFLV
;
A
#
# COMPACT_ATOMS: atom_id res chain seq x y z
N MET A 1 -13.12 6.54 -8.27
CA MET A 1 -12.28 7.75 -8.44
C MET A 1 -10.81 7.47 -8.13
N VAL A 2 -10.48 6.90 -6.98
CA VAL A 2 -9.12 6.52 -6.54
C VAL A 2 -8.25 5.80 -7.61
N PRO A 3 -8.70 4.71 -8.27
CA PRO A 3 -7.86 3.99 -9.25
C PRO A 3 -7.60 4.80 -10.53
N ALA A 4 -8.61 5.53 -11.00
CA ALA A 4 -8.48 6.39 -12.18
C ALA A 4 -7.50 7.55 -11.92
N MET A 5 -7.53 8.12 -10.71
CA MET A 5 -6.58 9.15 -10.30
C MET A 5 -5.15 8.62 -10.23
N ALA A 6 -4.92 7.46 -9.63
CA ALA A 6 -3.59 6.85 -9.56
C ALA A 6 -3.02 6.56 -10.96
N ILE A 7 -3.84 6.02 -11.87
CA ILE A 7 -3.45 5.78 -13.26
C ILE A 7 -3.15 7.12 -13.96
N ALA A 8 -4.02 8.11 -13.83
CA ALA A 8 -3.85 9.42 -14.45
C ALA A 8 -2.53 10.07 -14.00
N LEU A 9 -2.25 10.10 -12.69
CA LEU A 9 -1.01 10.67 -12.16
C LEU A 9 0.25 10.01 -12.74
N TYR A 10 0.24 8.69 -12.89
CA TYR A 10 1.36 7.97 -13.50
C TYR A 10 1.47 8.15 -15.01
N LEU A 11 0.36 8.42 -15.69
CA LEU A 11 0.36 8.73 -17.13
C LEU A 11 0.82 10.17 -17.39
N PHE A 12 0.37 11.13 -16.59
CA PHE A 12 0.78 12.53 -16.68
C PHE A 12 2.21 12.78 -16.19
N CYS A 13 2.71 11.97 -15.26
CA CYS A 13 4.07 12.09 -14.69
C CYS A 13 4.99 10.95 -15.15
N GLY A 14 5.40 11.02 -16.41
CA GLY A 14 6.34 10.10 -17.04
C GLY A 14 7.78 10.62 -17.01
N LYS A 15 8.73 9.77 -17.42
CA LYS A 15 10.18 10.08 -17.42
C LYS A 15 10.57 11.33 -18.23
N SER A 16 9.79 11.67 -19.25
CA SER A 16 10.10 12.79 -20.16
C SER A 16 9.45 14.10 -19.72
N GLN A 17 8.23 14.05 -19.17
CA GLN A 17 7.44 15.22 -18.81
C GLN A 17 6.50 14.86 -17.65
N CYS A 18 6.38 15.78 -16.69
CA CYS A 18 5.42 15.72 -15.61
C CYS A 18 4.66 17.04 -15.57
N THR A 19 3.69 17.17 -16.48
CA THR A 19 2.87 18.39 -16.66
C THR A 19 1.42 18.01 -16.90
N VAL A 20 0.50 18.71 -16.22
CA VAL A 20 -0.95 18.50 -16.37
C VAL A 20 -1.47 19.01 -17.72
N SER A 21 -0.72 19.92 -18.35
CA SER A 21 -1.12 20.61 -19.58
C SER A 21 -0.87 19.81 -20.87
N ALA A 22 -0.15 18.69 -20.81
CA ALA A 22 0.17 17.87 -21.97
C ALA A 22 -0.61 16.55 -21.94
N LEU A 23 -1.11 16.11 -23.10
CA LEU A 23 -1.81 14.83 -23.20
C LEU A 23 -0.80 13.68 -22.99
N PRO A 24 -1.05 12.74 -22.07
CA PRO A 24 -0.10 11.68 -21.78
C PRO A 24 -0.03 10.67 -22.93
N THR A 25 1.16 10.12 -23.16
CA THR A 25 1.35 9.06 -24.16
C THR A 25 0.82 7.73 -23.63
N LEU A 26 -0.37 7.34 -24.10
CA LEU A 26 -0.96 6.06 -23.73
C LEU A 26 -0.18 4.89 -24.37
N PRO A 27 0.25 3.90 -23.56
CA PRO A 27 0.82 2.67 -24.11
C PRO A 27 -0.18 1.98 -25.04
N LYS A 28 0.22 1.68 -26.28
CA LYS A 28 -0.69 1.06 -27.28
C LYS A 28 -0.84 -0.46 -27.11
N THR A 29 -0.05 -1.10 -26.25
CA THR A 29 -0.03 -2.57 -26.11
C THR A 29 -0.46 -3.02 -24.72
N LEU A 30 -1.27 -4.07 -24.65
CA LEU A 30 -1.76 -4.66 -23.39
C LEU A 30 -0.60 -5.13 -22.48
N ARG A 31 0.50 -5.60 -23.08
CA ARG A 31 1.72 -6.02 -22.38
C ARG A 31 2.41 -4.87 -21.63
N ALA A 32 2.17 -3.62 -22.03
CA ALA A 32 2.68 -2.46 -21.33
C ALA A 32 1.93 -2.18 -20.02
N TYR A 33 0.68 -2.66 -19.90
CA TYR A 33 -0.14 -2.54 -18.70
C TYR A 33 0.00 -3.75 -17.79
N LEU A 34 -0.17 -4.97 -18.34
CA LEU A 34 -0.12 -6.20 -17.56
C LEU A 34 0.95 -7.15 -18.11
N HIS A 35 1.89 -7.51 -17.25
CA HIS A 35 2.93 -8.48 -17.57
C HIS A 35 2.84 -9.66 -16.60
N TRP A 36 2.68 -10.88 -17.12
CA TRP A 36 2.43 -12.08 -16.31
C TRP A 36 3.52 -12.33 -15.27
N LYS A 37 4.80 -12.08 -15.59
CA LYS A 37 5.91 -12.22 -14.63
C LYS A 37 5.78 -11.27 -13.44
N ILE A 38 5.31 -10.04 -13.68
CA ILE A 38 5.09 -9.03 -12.63
C ILE A 38 3.87 -9.44 -11.80
N ALA A 39 2.82 -9.97 -12.44
CA ALA A 39 1.66 -10.50 -11.75
C ALA A 39 2.01 -11.65 -10.79
N ILE A 40 2.83 -12.60 -11.25
CA ILE A 40 3.33 -13.70 -10.39
C ILE A 40 4.19 -13.13 -9.26
N GLY A 41 5.15 -12.25 -9.56
CA GLY A 41 6.02 -11.66 -8.53
C GLY A 41 5.24 -10.91 -7.46
N TYR A 42 4.23 -10.13 -7.86
CA TYR A 42 3.35 -9.44 -6.93
C TYR A 42 2.49 -10.41 -6.13
N GLY A 43 1.95 -11.47 -6.75
CA GLY A 43 1.21 -12.53 -6.04
C GLY A 43 2.06 -13.25 -4.99
N VAL A 44 3.33 -13.57 -5.31
CA VAL A 44 4.30 -14.14 -4.36
C VAL A 44 4.57 -13.16 -3.21
N PHE A 45 4.71 -11.87 -3.51
CA PHE A 45 4.88 -10.85 -2.47
C PHE A 45 3.66 -10.77 -1.53
N LEU A 46 2.44 -10.76 -2.07
CA LEU A 46 1.22 -10.76 -1.24
C LEU A 46 1.12 -12.01 -0.36
N LEU A 47 1.45 -13.18 -0.92
CA LEU A 47 1.48 -14.43 -0.16
C LEU A 47 2.53 -14.37 0.94
N PHE A 48 3.71 -13.84 0.66
CA PHE A 48 4.77 -13.67 1.65
C PHE A 48 4.34 -12.75 2.81
N GLN A 49 3.69 -11.62 2.52
CA GLN A 49 3.12 -10.74 3.57
C GLN A 49 2.04 -11.45 4.39
N ALA A 50 1.16 -12.21 3.72
CA ALA A 50 0.13 -13.00 4.39
C ALA A 50 0.74 -14.05 5.35
N LEU A 51 1.79 -14.74 4.91
CA LEU A 51 2.50 -15.71 5.73
C LEU A 51 3.21 -15.04 6.92
N LEU A 52 3.90 -13.92 6.72
CA LEU A 52 4.54 -13.17 7.80
C LEU A 52 3.53 -12.69 8.85
N GLN A 53 2.34 -12.25 8.42
CA GLN A 53 1.27 -11.87 9.33
C GLN A 53 0.66 -13.07 10.07
N ALA A 54 0.61 -14.24 9.44
CA ALA A 54 0.08 -15.46 10.06
C ALA A 54 0.99 -16.00 11.18
N ILE A 55 2.28 -15.62 11.21
CA ILE A 55 3.21 -16.02 12.27
C ILE A 55 2.68 -15.55 13.63
N PRO A 56 2.52 -16.43 14.63
CA PRO A 56 1.88 -16.11 15.90
C PRO A 56 2.81 -15.40 16.90
N VAL A 57 3.64 -14.46 16.44
CA VAL A 57 4.62 -13.74 17.26
C VAL A 57 4.20 -12.28 17.38
N GLY A 58 3.93 -11.79 18.58
CA GLY A 58 3.58 -10.38 18.83
C GLY A 58 2.51 -10.22 19.90
N ARG A 59 2.34 -8.99 20.39
CA ARG A 59 1.34 -8.68 21.42
C ARG A 59 -0.06 -8.73 20.82
N THR A 60 -1.02 -9.25 21.58
CA THR A 60 -2.44 -9.23 21.20
C THR A 60 -3.14 -8.13 21.97
N VAL A 61 -3.80 -7.23 21.25
CA VAL A 61 -4.57 -6.11 21.81
C VAL A 61 -6.04 -6.25 21.41
N TYR A 62 -6.92 -5.76 22.26
CA TYR A 62 -8.31 -5.59 21.87
C TYR A 62 -8.44 -4.29 21.09
N GLY A 63 -8.94 -4.40 19.86
CA GLY A 63 -9.30 -3.23 19.08
C GLY A 63 -10.56 -2.58 19.61
N PHE A 64 -10.80 -1.38 19.11
CA PHE A 64 -11.87 -0.54 19.58
C PHE A 64 -13.24 -1.09 19.12
N PRO A 65 -14.26 -1.03 19.97
CA PRO A 65 -15.59 -1.48 19.61
C PRO A 65 -16.13 -0.62 18.48
N CYS A 66 -16.77 -1.25 17.49
CA CYS A 66 -17.48 -0.56 16.43
C CYS A 66 -18.63 0.25 17.05
N LYS A 67 -18.63 1.58 16.89
CA LYS A 67 -19.69 2.46 17.42
C LYS A 67 -21.05 2.23 16.75
N LEU A 68 -21.03 1.64 15.55
CA LEU A 68 -22.20 1.39 14.73
C LEU A 68 -23.07 0.24 15.26
N PHE A 69 -22.48 -0.68 16.04
CA PHE A 69 -23.20 -1.78 16.65
C PHE A 69 -23.41 -1.49 18.14
N GLY A 70 -24.67 -1.51 18.60
CA GLY A 70 -25.00 -1.33 20.02
C GLY A 70 -24.43 -2.43 20.95
N GLN A 71 -23.87 -3.50 20.39
CA GLN A 71 -23.06 -4.47 21.12
C GLN A 71 -21.57 -4.13 20.96
N HIS A 72 -20.86 -4.03 22.08
CA HIS A 72 -19.42 -3.84 22.17
C HIS A 72 -18.65 -5.06 21.63
N VAL A 73 -18.70 -5.30 20.32
CA VAL A 73 -17.89 -6.36 19.69
C VAL A 73 -16.45 -5.88 19.61
N ALA A 74 -15.69 -6.18 20.67
CA ALA A 74 -14.26 -5.92 20.74
C ALA A 74 -13.51 -7.10 20.11
N TYR A 75 -12.61 -6.76 19.20
CA TYR A 75 -11.90 -7.71 18.37
C TYR A 75 -10.45 -7.89 18.84
N ARG A 76 -9.93 -9.11 18.83
CA ARG A 76 -8.51 -9.34 19.14
C ARG A 76 -7.66 -9.18 17.89
N TYR A 77 -6.75 -8.22 17.92
CA TYR A 77 -5.74 -8.00 16.90
C TYR A 77 -4.37 -8.41 17.42
N ARG A 78 -3.53 -8.86 16.50
CA ARG A 78 -2.14 -9.22 16.80
C ARG A 78 -1.21 -8.25 16.09
N LEU A 79 -0.39 -7.55 16.87
CA LEU A 79 0.52 -6.49 16.43
C LEU A 79 1.83 -7.10 15.94
N ASN A 80 1.90 -7.32 14.63
CA ASN A 80 3.02 -7.99 13.95
C ASN A 80 3.58 -7.12 12.81
N GLY A 81 3.28 -5.83 12.80
CA GLY A 81 3.83 -4.91 11.80
C GLY A 81 5.36 -4.96 11.72
N TRP A 82 6.05 -5.01 12.86
CA TRP A 82 7.52 -5.14 12.96
C TRP A 82 8.09 -6.36 12.26
N LEU A 83 7.43 -7.51 12.40
CA LEU A 83 7.85 -8.74 11.74
C LEU A 83 7.66 -8.66 10.23
N ASN A 84 6.57 -8.03 9.77
CA ASN A 84 6.37 -7.78 8.35
C ASN A 84 7.47 -6.87 7.80
N LEU A 85 7.83 -5.81 8.51
CA LEU A 85 8.90 -4.91 8.11
C LEU A 85 10.25 -5.63 8.03
N LEU A 86 10.68 -6.26 9.13
CA LEU A 86 11.97 -6.94 9.21
C LEU A 86 12.06 -8.09 8.21
N GLY A 87 10.99 -8.89 8.08
CA GLY A 87 10.92 -9.98 7.11
C GLY A 87 10.99 -9.47 5.66
N THR A 88 10.33 -8.35 5.35
CA THR A 88 10.39 -7.73 4.03
C THR A 88 11.77 -7.17 3.71
N VAL A 89 12.39 -6.45 4.66
CA VAL A 89 13.75 -5.92 4.51
C VAL A 89 14.75 -7.06 4.32
N ALA A 90 14.67 -8.11 5.14
CA ALA A 90 15.52 -9.29 5.02
C ALA A 90 15.36 -9.96 3.65
N ALA A 91 14.12 -10.14 3.17
CA ALA A 91 13.85 -10.68 1.84
C ALA A 91 14.46 -9.82 0.73
N CYS A 92 14.33 -8.50 0.79
CA CYS A 92 14.94 -7.58 -0.17
C CYS A 92 16.47 -7.67 -0.17
N VAL A 93 17.10 -7.72 1.02
CA VAL A 93 18.56 -7.86 1.15
C VAL A 93 19.04 -9.20 0.58
N LEU A 94 18.35 -10.29 0.91
CA LEU A 94 18.67 -11.62 0.38
C LEU A 94 18.53 -11.67 -1.14
N LEU A 95 17.44 -11.13 -1.69
CA LEU A 95 17.26 -11.04 -3.15
C LEU A 95 18.40 -10.24 -3.81
N THR A 96 18.82 -9.13 -3.19
CA THR A 96 19.97 -8.34 -3.68
C THR A 96 21.26 -9.16 -3.61
N TYR A 97 21.50 -9.89 -2.53
CA TYR A 97 22.68 -10.73 -2.33
C TYR A 97 22.79 -11.85 -3.39
N TYR A 98 21.66 -12.48 -3.73
CA TYR A 98 21.58 -13.49 -4.79
C TYR A 98 21.57 -12.89 -6.23
N GLY A 99 21.79 -11.58 -6.37
CA GLY A 99 21.91 -10.92 -7.66
C GLY A 99 20.58 -10.61 -8.34
N PHE A 100 19.44 -10.71 -7.64
CA PHE A 100 18.17 -10.28 -8.20
C PHE A 100 18.10 -8.75 -8.26
N PRO A 101 17.77 -8.15 -9.42
CA PRO A 101 17.75 -6.71 -9.56
C PRO A 101 16.54 -6.11 -8.83
N VAL A 102 16.75 -5.62 -7.61
CA VAL A 102 15.68 -4.94 -6.82
C VAL A 102 15.12 -3.71 -7.53
N THR A 103 15.90 -3.11 -8.46
CA THR A 103 15.45 -2.00 -9.33
C THR A 103 14.26 -2.33 -10.23
N VAL A 104 13.87 -3.60 -10.36
CA VAL A 104 12.67 -4.04 -11.09
C VAL A 104 11.42 -3.35 -10.56
N CYS A 105 11.29 -3.13 -9.25
CA CYS A 105 10.11 -2.53 -8.65
C CYS A 105 9.90 -1.08 -9.15
N TYR A 106 10.98 -0.30 -9.20
CA TYR A 106 10.96 1.04 -9.79
C TYR A 106 10.74 1.01 -11.31
N ARG A 107 11.50 0.18 -12.04
CA ARG A 107 11.44 0.12 -13.51
C ARG A 107 10.06 -0.25 -14.05
N TYR A 108 9.35 -1.13 -13.36
CA TYR A 108 8.03 -1.61 -13.74
C TYR A 108 6.91 -1.08 -12.84
N CYS A 109 7.13 0.05 -12.15
CA CYS A 109 6.17 0.61 -11.19
C CYS A 109 4.75 0.76 -11.76
N PHE A 110 4.60 1.20 -13.01
CA PHE A 110 3.30 1.31 -13.67
C PHE A 110 2.62 -0.05 -13.88
N GLN A 111 3.38 -1.08 -14.28
CA GLN A 111 2.85 -2.43 -14.45
C GLN A 111 2.46 -3.06 -13.09
N ILE A 112 3.23 -2.77 -12.04
CA ILE A 112 2.89 -3.23 -10.69
C ILE A 112 1.63 -2.49 -10.20
N LEU A 113 1.47 -1.19 -10.48
CA LEU A 113 0.24 -0.45 -10.18
C LEU A 113 -0.99 -1.08 -10.86
N MET A 114 -0.91 -1.35 -12.16
CA MET A 114 -2.00 -2.01 -12.90
C MET A 114 -2.29 -3.42 -12.36
N THR A 115 -1.25 -4.15 -11.98
CA THR A 115 -1.38 -5.47 -11.34
C THR A 115 -2.04 -5.36 -9.98
N ALA A 116 -1.65 -4.40 -9.14
CA ALA A 116 -2.23 -4.16 -7.82
C ALA A 116 -3.72 -3.78 -7.91
N LEU A 117 -4.09 -3.00 -8.93
CA LEU A 117 -5.48 -2.68 -9.24
C LEU A 117 -6.29 -3.90 -9.71
N ALA A 118 -5.70 -4.76 -10.54
CA ALA A 118 -6.36 -6.00 -10.94
C ALA A 118 -6.55 -6.93 -9.72
N VAL A 119 -5.54 -7.05 -8.87
CA VAL A 119 -5.63 -7.86 -7.65
C VAL A 119 -6.62 -7.27 -6.64
N SER A 120 -6.73 -5.95 -6.50
CA SER A 120 -7.73 -5.35 -5.60
C SER A 120 -9.16 -5.65 -6.05
N VAL A 121 -9.44 -5.69 -7.36
CA VAL A 121 -10.74 -6.14 -7.88
C VAL A 121 -11.02 -7.60 -7.49
N VAL A 122 -10.04 -8.50 -7.70
CA VAL A 122 -10.18 -9.93 -7.37
C VAL A 122 -10.37 -10.14 -5.86
N LEU A 123 -9.58 -9.45 -5.03
CA LEU A 123 -9.66 -9.53 -3.59
C LEU A 123 -11.00 -8.97 -3.07
N ALA A 124 -11.45 -7.83 -3.61
CA ALA A 124 -12.76 -7.26 -3.28
C ALA A 124 -13.90 -8.21 -3.65
N ALA A 125 -13.79 -8.93 -4.78
CA ALA A 125 -14.79 -9.93 -5.17
C ALA A 125 -14.81 -11.10 -4.19
N ALA A 126 -13.65 -11.60 -3.75
CA ALA A 126 -13.56 -12.64 -2.73
C ALA A 126 -14.15 -12.18 -1.39
N LEU A 127 -13.87 -10.94 -0.97
CA LEU A 127 -14.42 -10.33 0.24
C LEU A 127 -15.93 -10.11 0.14
N TYR A 128 -16.43 -9.73 -1.03
CA TYR A 128 -17.86 -9.59 -1.29
C TYR A 128 -18.59 -10.92 -1.10
N VAL A 129 -18.08 -11.99 -1.71
CA VAL A 129 -18.61 -13.36 -1.57
C VAL A 129 -18.55 -13.82 -0.12
N LYS A 130 -17.42 -13.64 0.56
CA LYS A 130 -17.26 -13.96 1.98
C LYS A 130 -18.26 -13.21 2.86
N GLY A 131 -18.49 -11.93 2.57
CA GLY A 131 -19.39 -11.07 3.32
C GLY A 131 -20.85 -11.52 3.31
N HIS A 132 -21.28 -12.35 2.36
CA HIS A 132 -22.61 -12.98 2.40
C HIS A 132 -22.79 -13.93 3.60
N PHE A 133 -21.70 -14.56 4.03
CA PHE A 133 -21.67 -15.48 5.16
C PHE A 133 -21.39 -14.78 6.49
N ALA A 134 -21.19 -13.45 6.49
CA ALA A 134 -20.92 -12.70 7.70
C ALA A 134 -22.14 -12.66 8.64
N LEU A 135 -21.87 -12.83 9.93
CA LEU A 135 -22.83 -12.67 11.02
C LEU A 135 -23.40 -11.24 11.01
N LYS A 136 -24.68 -11.08 11.39
CA LYS A 136 -25.37 -9.77 11.39
C LYS A 136 -24.59 -8.67 12.11
N ASN A 137 -23.90 -9.01 13.20
CA ASN A 137 -23.16 -8.08 14.04
C ASN A 137 -21.79 -7.65 13.46
N HIS A 138 -21.42 -8.17 12.28
CA HIS A 138 -20.15 -7.88 11.59
C HIS A 138 -20.39 -7.22 10.22
N ARG A 139 -21.66 -7.01 9.84
CA ARG A 139 -22.05 -6.47 8.53
C ARG A 139 -21.93 -4.96 8.50
N ASN A 140 -21.33 -4.43 7.44
CA ASN A 140 -21.30 -2.99 7.21
C ASN A 140 -22.68 -2.51 6.68
N PRO A 141 -23.40 -1.61 7.35
CA PRO A 141 -24.65 -1.06 6.83
C PRO A 141 -24.48 -0.37 5.47
N ALA A 142 -23.36 0.32 5.25
CA ALA A 142 -23.09 1.01 4.00
C ALA A 142 -22.84 0.05 2.82
N GLY A 143 -22.46 -1.20 3.11
CA GLY A 143 -22.21 -2.25 2.11
C GLY A 143 -23.25 -3.38 2.13
N ASN A 144 -24.43 -3.16 2.70
CA ASN A 144 -25.56 -4.10 2.62
C ASN A 144 -26.85 -3.36 2.24
N THR A 145 -26.80 -2.58 1.16
CA THR A 145 -27.94 -1.78 0.66
C THR A 145 -28.80 -2.55 -0.35
N GLY A 146 -28.32 -3.71 -0.82
CA GLY A 146 -29.00 -4.50 -1.86
C GLY A 146 -28.58 -4.13 -3.28
N ASN A 147 -27.83 -3.03 -3.46
CA ASN A 147 -27.19 -2.70 -4.71
C ASN A 147 -25.81 -3.37 -4.79
N ILE A 148 -25.66 -4.33 -5.72
CA ILE A 148 -24.44 -5.13 -5.90
C ILE A 148 -23.19 -4.25 -6.07
N LEU A 149 -23.28 -3.17 -6.87
CA LEU A 149 -22.13 -2.30 -7.13
C LEU A 149 -21.70 -1.54 -5.88
N ASN A 150 -22.67 -0.99 -5.14
CA ASN A 150 -22.41 -0.28 -3.90
C ASN A 150 -21.82 -1.21 -2.83
N ASP A 151 -22.42 -2.38 -2.66
CA ASP A 151 -22.01 -3.37 -1.67
C ASP A 151 -20.62 -3.97 -1.98
N PHE A 152 -20.25 -4.05 -3.27
CA PHE A 152 -18.90 -4.40 -3.71
C PHE A 152 -17.86 -3.30 -3.41
N VAL A 153 -18.23 -2.03 -3.63
CA VAL A 153 -17.33 -0.89 -3.42
C VAL A 153 -17.04 -0.65 -1.94
N PHE A 154 -18.09 -0.59 -1.12
CA PHE A 154 -17.98 -0.32 0.32
C PHE A 154 -17.69 -1.56 1.16
N GLY A 155 -17.87 -2.76 0.62
CA GLY A 155 -17.62 -4.02 1.33
C GLY A 155 -18.73 -4.36 2.33
N ARG A 156 -19.16 -5.62 2.32
CA ARG A 156 -20.29 -6.10 3.14
C ARG A 156 -19.94 -6.36 4.61
N GLU A 157 -18.66 -6.53 4.94
CA GLU A 157 -18.15 -6.94 6.25
C GLU A 157 -17.12 -5.90 6.74
N ILE A 158 -17.27 -5.41 7.98
CA ILE A 158 -16.39 -4.37 8.57
C ILE A 158 -14.98 -4.93 8.80
N ALA A 159 -14.89 -6.11 9.40
CA ALA A 159 -13.64 -6.77 9.73
C ALA A 159 -13.64 -8.21 9.20
N PRO A 160 -13.34 -8.43 7.91
CA PRO A 160 -13.33 -9.76 7.36
C PRO A 160 -12.15 -10.57 7.87
N ARG A 161 -12.46 -11.61 8.67
CA ARG A 161 -11.45 -12.45 9.31
C ARG A 161 -11.43 -13.90 8.86
N PHE A 162 -10.25 -14.50 9.04
CA PHE A 162 -10.05 -15.93 9.12
C PHE A 162 -9.68 -16.31 10.57
N GLY A 163 -10.50 -17.11 11.24
CA GLY A 163 -10.31 -17.41 12.66
C GLY A 163 -10.49 -16.18 13.56
N GLN A 164 -9.81 -16.14 14.71
CA GLN A 164 -10.02 -15.10 15.71
C GLN A 164 -9.14 -13.86 15.54
N THR A 165 -7.92 -14.00 15.03
CA THR A 165 -6.90 -12.93 15.05
C THR A 165 -6.44 -12.46 13.67
N TYR A 166 -6.76 -13.19 12.60
CA TYR A 166 -6.27 -12.86 11.25
C TYR A 166 -7.29 -12.01 10.50
N ASP A 167 -6.99 -10.72 10.40
CA ASP A 167 -7.84 -9.73 9.74
C ASP A 167 -7.31 -9.37 8.36
N LEU A 168 -8.17 -9.50 7.34
CA LEU A 168 -7.82 -9.22 5.95
C LEU A 168 -7.71 -7.72 5.68
N GLY A 169 -8.45 -6.86 6.40
CA GLY A 169 -8.31 -5.41 6.28
C GLY A 169 -6.93 -4.95 6.72
N VAL A 170 -6.50 -5.42 7.89
CA VAL A 170 -5.15 -5.16 8.43
C VAL A 170 -4.06 -5.72 7.51
N LEU A 171 -4.28 -6.90 6.92
CA LEU A 171 -3.35 -7.47 5.92
C LEU A 171 -3.17 -6.55 4.72
N VAL A 172 -4.26 -6.06 4.14
CA VAL A 172 -4.21 -5.19 2.96
C VAL A 172 -3.49 -3.89 3.29
N PHE A 173 -3.76 -3.30 4.46
CA PHE A 173 -3.06 -2.11 4.94
C PHE A 173 -1.56 -2.33 5.10
N ARG A 174 -1.14 -3.35 5.87
CA ARG A 174 0.27 -3.69 6.09
C ARG A 174 0.97 -3.94 4.76
N THR A 175 0.34 -4.69 3.87
CA THR A 175 0.90 -5.01 2.56
C THR A 175 1.06 -3.76 1.68
N GLY A 176 0.14 -2.81 1.78
CA GLY A 176 0.26 -1.48 1.15
C GLY A 176 1.47 -0.70 1.64
N LEU A 177 1.66 -0.61 2.96
CA LEU A 177 2.83 0.02 3.58
C LEU A 177 4.15 -0.65 3.17
N MET A 178 4.20 -1.98 3.19
CA MET A 178 5.40 -2.72 2.76
C MET A 178 5.68 -2.53 1.27
N SER A 179 4.64 -2.50 0.43
CA SER A 179 4.78 -2.19 -1.00
C SER A 179 5.39 -0.81 -1.20
N TRP A 180 4.99 0.18 -0.40
CA TRP A 180 5.54 1.53 -0.45
C TRP A 180 7.02 1.55 -0.06
N ALA A 181 7.37 0.89 1.05
CA ALA A 181 8.76 0.79 1.51
C ALA A 181 9.67 0.10 0.47
N VAL A 182 9.22 -1.00 -0.13
CA VAL A 182 9.95 -1.72 -1.18
C VAL A 182 10.14 -0.84 -2.43
N LEU A 183 9.11 -0.08 -2.82
CA LEU A 183 9.19 0.82 -3.95
C LEU A 183 10.21 1.95 -3.72
N LEU A 184 10.20 2.57 -2.53
CA LEU A 184 11.18 3.60 -2.14
C LEU A 184 12.61 3.02 -2.05
N GLY A 185 12.77 1.85 -1.43
CA GLY A 185 14.06 1.16 -1.38
C GLY A 185 14.61 0.84 -2.77
N SER A 186 13.74 0.41 -3.69
CA SER A 186 14.10 0.21 -5.10
C SER A 186 14.52 1.50 -5.81
N MET A 187 13.92 2.64 -5.48
CA MET A 187 14.29 3.95 -6.05
C MET A 187 15.65 4.41 -5.51
N ILE A 188 15.88 4.29 -4.21
CA ILE A 188 17.16 4.60 -3.56
C ILE A 188 18.29 3.75 -4.16
N TRP A 189 18.08 2.44 -4.29
CA TRP A 189 19.06 1.54 -4.88
C TRP A 189 19.33 1.87 -6.34
N TYR A 190 18.29 2.21 -7.11
CA TYR A 190 18.44 2.64 -8.49
C TYR A 190 19.30 3.91 -8.60
N GLU A 191 19.04 4.93 -7.79
CA GLU A 191 19.84 6.15 -7.81
C GLU A 191 21.31 5.86 -7.45
N TYR A 192 21.53 5.18 -6.34
CA TYR A 192 22.87 4.85 -5.86
C TYR A 192 23.71 4.11 -6.91
N THR A 193 23.11 3.14 -7.62
CA THR A 193 23.79 2.38 -8.68
C THR A 193 24.08 3.19 -9.95
N GLN A 194 23.33 4.27 -10.22
CA GLN A 194 23.52 5.10 -11.42
C GLN A 194 24.50 6.25 -11.19
N THR A 195 24.47 6.89 -10.03
CA THR A 195 25.23 8.12 -9.75
C THR A 195 26.35 7.93 -8.73
N GLY A 196 26.40 6.79 -8.02
CA GLY A 196 27.35 6.54 -6.94
C GLY A 196 27.11 7.38 -5.67
N ALA A 197 26.12 8.28 -5.71
CA ALA A 197 25.71 9.16 -4.62
C ALA A 197 24.20 9.43 -4.73
N LEU A 198 23.54 9.71 -3.61
CA LEU A 198 22.12 10.08 -3.57
C LEU A 198 21.96 11.60 -3.70
N ASN A 199 21.03 12.06 -4.52
CA ASN A 199 20.67 13.47 -4.56
C ASN A 199 20.05 13.88 -3.22
N TYR A 200 20.55 14.97 -2.61
CA TYR A 200 20.09 15.43 -1.31
C TYR A 200 18.57 15.65 -1.23
N ASN A 201 17.94 16.18 -2.29
CA ASN A 201 16.50 16.46 -2.28
C ASN A 201 15.68 15.18 -2.31
N PHE A 202 16.10 14.22 -3.14
CA PHE A 202 15.49 12.90 -3.18
C PHE A 202 15.69 12.15 -1.85
N ALA A 203 16.91 12.18 -1.30
CA ALA A 203 17.25 11.50 -0.06
C ALA A 203 16.40 12.00 1.11
N VAL A 204 16.20 13.32 1.24
CA VAL A 204 15.33 13.90 2.29
C VAL A 204 13.88 13.47 2.10
N SER A 205 13.36 13.52 0.87
CA SER A 205 11.98 13.09 0.59
C SER A 205 11.77 11.60 0.88
N ALA A 206 12.69 10.75 0.42
CA ALA A 206 12.64 9.32 0.65
C ALA A 206 12.78 8.99 2.15
N PHE A 207 13.62 9.73 2.89
CA PHE A 207 13.76 9.61 4.33
C PHE A 207 12.45 9.93 5.06
N CYS A 208 11.83 11.08 4.76
CA CYS A 208 10.55 11.46 5.37
C CYS A 208 9.47 10.41 5.12
N MET A 209 9.37 9.88 3.89
CA MET A 209 8.38 8.84 3.56
C MET A 209 8.67 7.51 4.26
N LEU A 210 9.92 7.07 4.32
CA LEU A 210 10.30 5.84 5.04
C LEU A 210 10.07 6.00 6.55
N PHE A 211 10.35 7.19 7.10
CA PHE A 211 10.10 7.49 8.51
C PHE A 211 8.60 7.47 8.83
N TYR A 212 7.76 8.02 7.94
CA TYR A 212 6.30 7.92 8.06
C TYR A 212 5.83 6.47 8.07
N ILE A 213 6.34 5.62 7.17
CA ILE A 213 5.99 4.19 7.13
C ILE A 213 6.42 3.49 8.42
N LEU A 214 7.63 3.78 8.90
CA LEU A 214 8.16 3.22 10.15
C LEU A 214 7.28 3.59 11.35
N PHE A 215 6.87 4.86 11.45
CA PHE A 215 5.99 5.33 12.50
C PHE A 215 4.62 4.67 12.44
N GLY A 216 4.03 4.54 11.24
CA GLY A 216 2.75 3.84 11.05
C GLY A 216 2.79 2.35 11.42
N ILE A 217 3.97 1.72 11.36
CA ILE A 217 4.17 0.33 11.82
C ILE A 217 4.43 0.28 13.33
N LEU A 218 5.04 1.31 13.91
CA LEU A 218 5.38 1.39 15.35
C LEU A 218 4.09 1.56 16.14
N ASP A 219 3.30 2.53 15.69
CA ASP A 219 2.04 2.91 16.27
C ASP A 219 0.86 2.24 15.56
N GLU A 220 1.00 0.94 15.34
CA GLU A 220 -0.04 0.12 14.71
C GLU A 220 -1.33 0.09 15.56
N GLU A 221 -1.22 0.25 16.88
CA GLU A 221 -2.36 0.36 17.79
C GLU A 221 -3.26 1.55 17.46
N HIS A 222 -2.67 2.70 17.11
CA HIS A 222 -3.42 3.86 16.69
C HIS A 222 -4.21 3.60 15.40
N TYR A 223 -3.62 2.88 14.44
CA TYR A 223 -4.32 2.51 13.21
C TYR A 223 -5.54 1.61 13.48
N LEU A 224 -5.45 0.68 14.43
CA LEU A 224 -6.59 -0.16 14.84
C LEU A 224 -7.74 0.63 15.46
N SER A 225 -7.48 1.84 15.96
CA SER A 225 -8.49 2.77 16.47
C SER A 225 -9.20 3.56 15.38
N SER A 226 -8.68 3.54 14.16
CA SER A 226 -9.18 4.39 13.07
C SER A 226 -10.56 3.95 12.57
N VAL A 227 -11.28 4.92 12.00
CA VAL A 227 -12.60 4.71 11.37
C VAL A 227 -12.54 3.64 10.26
N PHE A 228 -11.40 3.56 9.56
CA PHE A 228 -11.14 2.59 8.49
C PHE A 228 -11.23 1.12 8.93
N ILE A 229 -10.94 0.83 10.21
CA ILE A 229 -10.99 -0.53 10.77
C ILE A 229 -12.25 -0.73 11.63
N THR A 230 -12.71 0.32 12.29
CA THR A 230 -13.79 0.21 13.27
C THR A 230 -15.17 0.34 12.66
N GLU A 231 -15.34 1.15 11.60
CA GLU A 231 -16.66 1.52 11.07
C GLU A 231 -16.81 1.25 9.57
N GLU A 232 -15.73 1.27 8.80
CA GLU A 232 -15.77 1.02 7.35
C GLU A 232 -15.67 -0.46 6.98
N GLY A 233 -16.35 -0.84 5.90
CA GLY A 233 -16.25 -2.16 5.29
C GLY A 233 -14.99 -2.34 4.45
N VAL A 234 -14.47 -3.58 4.42
CA VAL A 234 -13.39 -3.93 3.49
C VAL A 234 -13.98 -4.36 2.16
N GLY A 235 -13.83 -3.51 1.15
CA GLY A 235 -14.35 -3.69 -0.21
C GLY A 235 -13.35 -3.20 -1.26
N TYR A 236 -13.84 -2.88 -2.46
CA TYR A 236 -12.96 -2.40 -3.52
C TYR A 236 -12.31 -1.05 -3.22
N MET A 237 -13.01 -0.13 -2.56
CA MET A 237 -12.47 1.18 -2.22
C MET A 237 -11.26 1.09 -1.29
N SER A 238 -11.37 0.31 -0.21
CA SER A 238 -10.29 0.12 0.75
C SER A 238 -9.15 -0.73 0.19
N THR A 239 -9.45 -1.83 -0.52
CA THR A 239 -8.40 -2.67 -1.14
C THR A 239 -7.61 -1.92 -2.22
N ALA A 240 -8.27 -1.19 -3.11
CA ALA A 240 -7.59 -0.36 -4.12
C ALA A 240 -6.89 0.85 -3.48
N GLY A 241 -7.45 1.41 -2.41
CA GLY A 241 -6.82 2.48 -1.63
C GLY A 241 -5.47 2.04 -1.04
N PHE A 242 -5.45 0.93 -0.31
CA PHE A 242 -4.25 0.47 0.38
C PHE A 242 -3.23 -0.23 -0.54
N LEU A 243 -3.66 -1.10 -1.46
CA LEU A 243 -2.71 -1.84 -2.31
C LEU A 243 -2.18 -1.03 -3.50
N ALA A 244 -2.96 -0.09 -4.02
CA ALA A 244 -2.59 0.70 -5.18
C ALA A 244 -2.34 2.17 -4.84
N ALA A 245 -3.36 2.90 -4.34
CA ALA A 245 -3.19 4.34 -4.18
C ALA A 245 -2.09 4.69 -3.17
N MET A 246 -2.11 4.07 -1.99
CA MET A 246 -1.16 4.36 -0.92
C MET A 246 0.32 4.22 -1.34
N PRO A 247 0.80 3.07 -1.85
CA PRO A 247 2.20 2.92 -2.23
C PRO A 247 2.58 3.73 -3.47
N PHE A 248 1.71 3.77 -4.49
CA PHE A 248 2.08 4.37 -5.77
C PHE A 248 1.90 5.89 -5.74
N VAL A 249 0.76 6.39 -5.27
CA VAL A 249 0.54 7.85 -5.13
C VAL A 249 1.47 8.42 -4.05
N GLY A 250 1.67 7.70 -2.94
CA GLY A 250 2.60 8.11 -1.89
C GLY A 250 4.05 8.20 -2.36
N ALA A 251 4.49 7.33 -3.27
CA ALA A 251 5.84 7.35 -3.83
C ALA A 251 6.04 8.35 -4.99
N LEU A 252 4.98 9.01 -5.49
CA LEU A 252 5.08 9.94 -6.62
C LEU A 252 6.06 11.10 -6.37
N PRO A 253 6.08 11.79 -5.21
CA PRO A 253 7.02 12.89 -5.01
C PRO A 253 8.48 12.43 -5.06
N ALA A 254 8.79 11.26 -4.48
CA ALA A 254 10.13 10.67 -4.54
C ALA A 254 10.49 10.27 -5.98
N LYS A 255 9.55 9.65 -6.72
CA LYS A 255 9.72 9.33 -8.15
C LYS A 255 10.00 10.58 -8.99
N PHE A 256 9.25 11.65 -8.76
CA PHE A 256 9.41 12.91 -9.48
C PHE A 256 10.79 13.52 -9.25
N LEU A 257 11.25 13.58 -8.00
CA LEU A 257 12.59 14.08 -7.66
C LEU A 257 13.70 13.23 -8.28
N LEU A 258 13.53 11.91 -8.33
CA LEU A 258 14.47 10.97 -8.94
C LEU A 258 14.58 11.16 -10.47
N GLU A 259 13.46 11.36 -11.16
CA GLU A 259 13.42 11.45 -12.63
C GLU A 259 13.78 12.87 -13.14
N HIS A 260 13.31 13.92 -12.48
CA HIS A 260 13.52 15.31 -12.93
C HIS A 260 14.71 16.01 -12.26
N LYS A 261 15.35 15.38 -11.26
CA LYS A 261 16.57 15.85 -10.59
C LYS A 261 16.52 17.34 -10.23
N GLN A 262 15.40 17.81 -9.70
CA GLN A 262 15.29 19.21 -9.27
C GLN A 262 16.28 19.49 -8.14
N VAL A 263 16.99 20.61 -8.26
CA VAL A 263 17.99 21.04 -7.29
C VAL A 263 17.38 22.16 -6.45
N LEU A 264 16.94 21.84 -5.23
CA LEU A 264 16.66 22.85 -4.21
C LEU A 264 17.96 23.28 -3.53
N PRO A 265 18.05 24.55 -3.10
CA PRO A 265 19.13 25.01 -2.26
C PRO A 265 19.17 24.26 -0.92
N ILE A 266 20.38 23.93 -0.45
CA ILE A 266 20.59 23.12 0.76
C ILE A 266 19.96 23.76 2.00
N TYR A 267 19.88 25.09 2.07
CA TYR A 267 19.27 25.80 3.20
C TYR A 267 17.76 25.57 3.35
N CYS A 268 17.06 25.15 2.28
CA CYS A 268 15.63 24.83 2.34
C CYS A 268 15.37 23.46 2.99
N LEU A 269 16.32 22.53 2.92
CA LEU A 269 16.19 21.16 3.41
C LEU A 269 15.89 21.05 4.92
N PRO A 270 16.63 21.74 5.82
CA PRO A 270 16.31 21.69 7.25
C PRO A 270 14.91 22.24 7.55
N GLY A 271 14.44 23.26 6.82
CA GLY A 271 13.07 23.76 6.94
C GLY A 271 12.02 22.70 6.62
N ILE A 272 12.23 21.91 5.56
CA ILE A 272 11.33 20.80 5.18
C ILE A 272 11.30 19.73 6.28
N VAL A 273 12.46 19.36 6.83
CA VAL A 273 12.54 18.37 7.91
C VAL A 273 11.85 18.86 9.18
N VAL A 274 12.02 20.13 9.54
CA VAL A 274 11.33 20.73 10.70
C VAL A 274 9.82 20.71 10.48
N ILE A 275 9.33 21.11 9.30
CA ILE A 275 7.89 21.06 8.98
C ILE A 275 7.35 19.62 9.03
N PHE A 276 8.16 18.62 8.66
CA PHE A 276 7.75 17.22 8.73
C PHE A 276 7.66 16.67 10.16
N LEU A 277 8.48 17.19 11.09
CA LEU A 277 8.54 16.74 12.48
C LEU A 277 7.51 17.43 13.40
N VAL A 278 7.04 18.62 13.01
CA VAL A 278 6.05 19.43 13.76
C VAL A 278 4.63 19.07 13.33
#